data_AF-A0A9E4E497-F1
#
_entry.id   AF-A0A9E4E497-F1
#
_cell.length_a   1.000
_cell.length_b   1.000
_cell.length_c   1.000
_cell.angle_alpha   90.00
_cell.angle_beta   90.00
_cell.angle_gamma   90.00
#
_symmetry.space_group_name_H-M   'P 1'
#
loop_
_entity.id
_entity.type
_entity.pdbx_description
1 polymer ?
#
loop_
_entity_poly.entity_id
_entity_poly.type
_entity_poly.pdbx_seq_one_letter_code
_entity_poly.pdbx_strand_id
1 'polypeptide(L)'
;MKIMLVLAGFVLMIAYCIISTSGMAQAEEVLGTGTGALLGGDLTDPEDDGAPDADEGYNAIFSANEEPGFGGGEFSFNVFDNVLGGGNAKWCCGRGGGIPEEGLHVTAEFEESYILTHFTVSSANDVPARDPTVWEIQGSNDGEDFTAIFSHDGDSFWDQRLQVVLFEAGVSVFSACYF
;
A
#
# COMPACT_ATOMS: atom_id res chain seq x y z
N MET A 1 -10.75 -72.01 16.28
CA MET A 1 -10.26 -70.96 15.35
C MET A 1 -10.68 -69.62 15.92
N LYS A 2 -9.71 -68.76 16.24
CA LYS A 2 -9.87 -67.49 16.95
C LYS A 2 -10.00 -66.39 15.89
N ILE A 3 -11.17 -65.76 15.76
CA ILE A 3 -11.34 -64.58 14.90
C ILE A 3 -11.14 -63.36 15.81
N MET A 4 -9.93 -62.81 15.75
CA MET A 4 -9.59 -61.51 16.33
C MET A 4 -10.17 -60.42 15.42
N LEU A 5 -11.15 -59.67 15.93
CA LEU A 5 -11.58 -58.41 15.32
C LEU A 5 -10.65 -57.31 15.84
N VAL A 6 -9.72 -56.85 15.01
CA VAL A 6 -8.90 -55.67 15.30
C VAL A 6 -9.67 -54.46 14.80
N LEU A 7 -10.29 -53.71 15.72
CA LEU A 7 -10.72 -52.34 15.43
C LEU A 7 -9.49 -51.45 15.49
N ALA A 8 -8.94 -51.12 14.32
CA ALA A 8 -8.02 -50.00 14.19
C ALA A 8 -8.83 -48.71 14.39
N GLY A 9 -8.67 -48.09 15.57
CA GLY A 9 -9.19 -46.76 15.83
C GLY A 9 -8.49 -45.75 14.95
N PHE A 10 -9.16 -45.31 13.88
CA PHE A 10 -8.74 -44.16 13.11
C PHE A 10 -9.12 -42.92 13.93
N VAL A 11 -8.16 -42.39 14.70
CA VAL A 11 -8.28 -41.06 15.28
C VAL A 11 -8.32 -40.10 14.09
N LEU A 12 -9.52 -39.65 13.73
CA LEU A 12 -9.71 -38.51 12.86
C LEU A 12 -9.13 -37.30 13.60
N MET A 13 -7.82 -37.06 13.46
CA MET A 13 -7.29 -35.71 13.62
C MET A 13 -7.97 -34.89 12.54
N ILE A 14 -9.07 -34.24 12.92
CA ILE A 14 -9.51 -33.05 12.22
C ILE A 14 -8.33 -32.10 12.39
N ALA A 15 -7.48 -32.04 11.37
CA ALA A 15 -6.59 -30.92 11.19
C ALA A 15 -7.52 -29.71 11.17
N TYR A 16 -7.59 -29.01 12.30
CA TYR A 16 -8.05 -27.64 12.30
C TYR A 16 -6.96 -26.91 11.52
N CYS A 17 -7.07 -26.92 10.18
CA CYS A 17 -6.48 -25.86 9.40
C CYS A 17 -7.10 -24.62 10.01
N ILE A 18 -6.33 -23.92 10.84
CA ILE A 18 -6.54 -22.51 11.05
C ILE A 18 -6.42 -21.96 9.63
N ILE A 19 -7.55 -21.79 8.97
CA ILE A 19 -7.64 -20.97 7.78
C ILE A 19 -7.35 -19.59 8.35
N SER A 20 -6.07 -19.21 8.34
CA SER A 20 -5.67 -17.83 8.48
C SER A 20 -6.30 -17.15 7.27
N THR A 21 -7.52 -16.64 7.43
CA THR A 21 -8.05 -15.67 6.49
C THR A 21 -7.14 -14.46 6.65
N SER A 22 -6.12 -14.35 5.79
CA SER A 22 -5.47 -13.08 5.51
C SER A 22 -6.56 -12.18 4.96
N GLY A 23 -7.28 -11.51 5.86
CA GLY A 23 -8.27 -10.52 5.49
C GLY A 23 -7.48 -9.41 4.81
N MET A 24 -7.49 -9.40 3.48
CA MET A 24 -7.20 -8.20 2.69
C MET A 24 -8.02 -7.06 3.30
N ALA A 25 -7.45 -5.86 3.44
CA ALA A 25 -8.04 -4.75 4.18
C ALA A 25 -9.58 -4.66 3.99
N GLN A 26 -10.32 -4.74 5.09
CA GLN A 26 -11.79 -4.79 5.11
C GLN A 26 -12.32 -3.62 5.93
N ALA A 27 -12.21 -2.42 5.37
CA ALA A 27 -13.11 -1.27 5.53
C ALA A 27 -12.45 -0.10 4.82
N GLU A 28 -13.15 0.49 3.85
CA GLU A 28 -12.79 1.76 3.22
C GLU A 28 -13.62 2.86 3.91
N GLU A 29 -12.95 3.78 4.60
CA GLU A 29 -13.56 4.99 5.16
C GLU A 29 -13.13 6.19 4.32
N VAL A 30 -14.10 6.93 3.79
CA VAL A 30 -13.84 8.21 3.13
C VAL A 30 -13.60 9.27 4.20
N LEU A 31 -12.36 9.75 4.32
CA LEU A 31 -11.97 10.77 5.31
C LEU A 31 -12.33 12.19 4.86
N GLY A 32 -12.43 12.42 3.55
CA GLY A 32 -12.76 13.72 2.98
C GLY A 32 -12.01 13.98 1.68
N THR A 33 -11.78 15.25 1.36
CA THR A 33 -11.06 15.68 0.16
C THR A 33 -9.98 16.71 0.45
N GLY A 34 -8.85 16.64 -0.27
CA GLY A 34 -7.73 17.58 -0.17
C GLY A 34 -6.79 17.26 0.99
N THR A 35 -5.65 17.98 1.04
CA THR A 35 -4.57 17.74 2.02
C THR A 35 -5.06 17.66 3.47
N GLY A 36 -6.02 18.50 3.86
CA GLY A 36 -6.54 18.50 5.24
C GLY A 36 -7.33 17.25 5.65
N ALA A 37 -7.59 16.32 4.73
CA ALA A 37 -8.22 15.03 5.01
C ALA A 37 -7.20 13.88 5.15
N LEU A 38 -5.92 14.12 4.83
CA LEU A 38 -4.84 13.18 5.12
C LEU A 38 -4.63 13.08 6.64
N LEU A 39 -4.16 11.93 7.10
CA LEU A 39 -3.89 11.71 8.53
C LEU A 39 -2.62 12.44 8.99
N GLY A 40 -1.59 12.51 8.14
CA GLY A 40 -0.24 12.95 8.53
C GLY A 40 0.41 11.98 9.53
N GLY A 41 1.65 12.29 9.93
CA GLY A 41 2.42 11.53 10.91
C GLY A 41 2.57 10.06 10.55
N ASP A 42 2.64 9.75 9.25
CA ASP A 42 2.80 8.39 8.76
C ASP A 42 4.24 7.90 8.91
N LEU A 43 4.51 6.64 8.57
CA LEU A 43 5.82 6.04 8.82
C LEU A 43 6.95 6.70 8.03
N THR A 44 6.65 7.34 6.89
CA THR A 44 7.66 8.01 6.07
C THR A 44 8.07 9.37 6.62
N ASP A 45 7.21 9.99 7.42
CA ASP A 45 7.45 11.28 8.09
C ASP A 45 6.55 11.40 9.35
N PRO A 46 6.92 10.72 10.47
CA PRO A 46 6.14 10.80 11.70
C PRO A 46 6.14 12.19 12.34
N GLU A 47 7.10 13.03 11.95
CA GLU A 47 7.30 14.38 12.47
C GLU A 47 6.52 15.45 11.69
N ASP A 48 5.96 15.11 10.52
CA ASP A 48 5.37 16.02 9.54
C ASP A 48 6.33 17.19 9.18
N ASP A 49 7.63 16.91 9.05
CA ASP A 49 8.67 17.90 8.73
C ASP A 49 9.43 17.64 7.41
N GLY A 50 9.02 16.63 6.65
CA GLY A 50 9.46 16.32 5.30
C GLY A 50 9.26 17.50 4.35
N ALA A 51 10.29 17.79 3.57
CA ALA A 51 10.22 18.81 2.52
C ALA A 51 9.42 18.26 1.33
N PRO A 52 8.33 18.93 0.89
CA PRO A 52 7.48 18.37 -0.16
C PRO A 52 8.15 18.32 -1.55
N ASP A 53 9.17 19.14 -1.76
CA ASP A 53 9.88 19.26 -3.05
C ASP A 53 11.33 18.73 -2.98
N ALA A 54 11.73 18.06 -1.90
CA ALA A 54 13.09 17.56 -1.71
C ALA A 54 13.11 16.30 -0.86
N ASP A 55 14.07 15.41 -1.12
CA ASP A 55 14.32 14.22 -0.31
C ASP A 55 15.07 14.61 1.00
N GLU A 56 14.40 15.37 1.84
CA GLU A 56 14.91 15.96 3.09
C GLU A 56 13.81 15.91 4.16
N GLY A 57 14.13 15.43 5.37
CA GLY A 57 13.18 15.37 6.50
C GLY A 57 12.35 14.09 6.61
N TYR A 58 12.51 13.14 5.69
CA TYR A 58 11.82 11.85 5.76
C TYR A 58 12.60 10.79 6.55
N ASN A 59 11.88 9.82 7.12
CA ASN A 59 12.38 8.70 7.92
C ASN A 59 12.43 7.39 7.10
N ALA A 60 12.46 7.51 5.77
CA ALA A 60 12.52 6.40 4.84
C ALA A 60 13.54 6.67 3.72
N ILE A 61 14.05 5.60 3.10
CA ILE A 61 14.82 5.66 1.87
C ILE A 61 13.88 5.33 0.72
N PHE A 62 13.78 6.23 -0.26
CA PHE A 62 12.87 6.05 -1.38
C PHE A 62 13.54 5.49 -2.63
N SER A 63 12.81 4.66 -3.37
CA SER A 63 13.20 4.21 -4.71
C SER A 63 11.97 3.99 -5.59
N ALA A 64 12.15 4.06 -6.91
CA ALA A 64 11.08 3.82 -7.90
C ALA A 64 11.68 3.38 -9.24
N ASN A 65 10.89 2.68 -10.06
CA ASN A 65 11.32 2.37 -11.43
C ASN A 65 11.23 3.55 -12.39
N GLU A 66 10.31 4.48 -12.12
CA GLU A 66 10.03 5.62 -12.99
C GLU A 66 9.97 6.93 -12.20
N GLU A 67 10.58 7.96 -12.78
CA GLU A 67 10.61 9.34 -12.28
C GLU A 67 10.89 9.47 -10.75
N PRO A 68 11.98 8.87 -10.22
CA PRO A 68 12.30 8.95 -8.80
C PRO A 68 12.64 10.38 -8.37
N GLY A 69 12.02 10.85 -7.29
CA GLY A 69 12.30 12.13 -6.66
C GLY A 69 11.07 12.84 -6.12
N PHE A 70 11.32 13.98 -5.47
CA PHE A 70 10.31 14.98 -5.09
C PHE A 70 10.40 16.22 -6.01
N GLY A 71 9.40 17.10 -6.00
CA GLY A 71 9.48 18.46 -6.57
C GLY A 71 9.45 18.58 -8.10
N GLY A 72 9.60 17.47 -8.84
CA GLY A 72 9.80 17.43 -10.29
C GLY A 72 8.57 17.58 -11.17
N GLY A 73 7.42 17.92 -10.59
CA GLY A 73 6.21 18.23 -11.31
C GLY A 73 5.16 17.14 -11.25
N GLU A 74 5.53 15.86 -11.22
CA GLU A 74 4.66 14.71 -10.93
C GLU A 74 5.48 13.45 -10.55
N PHE A 75 6.59 13.61 -9.81
CA PHE A 75 7.53 12.51 -9.52
C PHE A 75 6.98 11.49 -8.53
N SER A 76 7.56 10.28 -8.53
CA SER A 76 7.01 9.14 -7.80
C SER A 76 7.07 9.30 -6.27
N PHE A 77 8.04 10.02 -5.71
CA PHE A 77 8.12 10.16 -4.25
C PHE A 77 7.07 11.13 -3.70
N ASN A 78 6.47 11.96 -4.55
CA ASN A 78 5.36 12.86 -4.16
C ASN A 78 4.14 12.09 -3.61
N VAL A 79 4.06 10.77 -3.73
CA VAL A 79 3.03 9.99 -3.02
C VAL A 79 3.17 10.04 -1.49
N PHE A 80 4.35 10.42 -0.98
CA PHE A 80 4.69 10.47 0.45
C PHE A 80 4.80 11.90 0.99
N ASP A 81 4.60 12.93 0.17
CA ASP A 81 4.84 14.33 0.59
C ASP A 81 3.71 14.95 1.44
N ASN A 82 2.65 14.18 1.70
CA ASN A 82 1.43 14.62 2.38
C ASN A 82 0.78 15.88 1.75
N VAL A 83 0.89 16.06 0.44
CA VAL A 83 0.28 17.15 -0.32
C VAL A 83 -0.65 16.60 -1.41
N LEU A 84 -1.90 17.05 -1.42
CA LEU A 84 -2.86 16.75 -2.48
C LEU A 84 -3.17 17.98 -3.33
N GLY A 85 -3.07 17.83 -4.64
CA GLY A 85 -3.34 18.92 -5.56
C GLY A 85 -3.08 18.54 -7.01
N GLY A 86 -2.75 19.54 -7.82
CA GLY A 86 -2.26 19.33 -9.19
C GLY A 86 -0.82 19.76 -9.35
N GLY A 87 -0.20 19.38 -10.47
CA GLY A 87 1.24 19.53 -10.63
C GLY A 87 1.96 18.64 -9.62
N ASN A 88 2.89 19.21 -8.85
CA ASN A 88 3.80 18.43 -8.02
C ASN A 88 3.11 17.61 -6.91
N ALA A 89 1.88 17.92 -6.52
CA ALA A 89 1.15 17.23 -5.44
C ALA A 89 0.47 15.93 -5.91
N LYS A 90 1.09 15.21 -6.85
CA LYS A 90 0.66 13.91 -7.36
C LYS A 90 1.81 13.21 -8.06
N TRP A 91 1.69 11.90 -8.16
CA TRP A 91 2.49 11.13 -9.08
C TRP A 91 1.71 10.88 -10.36
N CYS A 92 2.36 11.10 -11.50
CA CYS A 92 1.85 10.67 -12.77
C CYS A 92 2.88 9.83 -13.48
N CYS A 93 2.38 8.65 -13.87
CA CYS A 93 2.58 8.04 -15.16
C CYS A 93 3.96 8.26 -15.79
N GLY A 94 4.77 7.19 -15.85
CA GLY A 94 6.12 7.19 -16.38
C GLY A 94 6.34 7.92 -17.70
N ARG A 95 7.61 8.19 -18.01
CA ARG A 95 8.04 9.17 -19.03
C ARG A 95 7.14 9.25 -20.28
N GLY A 96 6.48 10.40 -20.45
CA GLY A 96 5.58 10.66 -21.58
C GLY A 96 4.16 10.12 -21.43
N GLY A 97 3.76 9.75 -20.21
CA GLY A 97 2.44 9.21 -19.88
C GLY A 97 2.31 7.69 -20.12
N GLY A 98 3.43 6.99 -20.23
CA GLY A 98 3.47 5.54 -20.43
C GLY A 98 3.60 4.78 -19.12
N ILE A 99 2.89 3.67 -19.00
CA ILE A 99 3.09 2.68 -17.94
C ILE A 99 3.89 1.52 -18.56
N PRO A 100 5.05 1.15 -18.01
CA PRO A 100 5.83 0.03 -18.53
C PRO A 100 5.10 -1.30 -18.28
N GLU A 101 5.51 -2.38 -18.95
CA GLU A 101 4.80 -3.68 -18.88
C GLU A 101 4.81 -4.25 -17.45
N GLU A 102 5.90 -4.03 -16.72
CA GLU A 102 6.03 -4.39 -15.31
C GLU A 102 5.18 -3.54 -14.35
N GLY A 103 4.51 -2.48 -14.84
CA GLY A 103 3.78 -1.53 -14.02
C GLY A 103 4.69 -0.48 -13.38
N LEU A 104 4.08 0.47 -12.67
CA LEU A 104 4.80 1.49 -11.91
C LEU A 104 4.91 1.05 -10.46
N HIS A 105 6.07 1.27 -9.84
CA HIS A 105 6.27 1.04 -8.42
C HIS A 105 7.20 2.07 -7.81
N VAL A 106 6.90 2.43 -6.57
CA VAL A 106 7.66 3.26 -5.65
C VAL A 106 7.80 2.52 -4.31
N THR A 107 8.75 2.92 -3.49
CA THR A 107 9.16 2.15 -2.32
C THR A 107 9.61 3.10 -1.23
N ALA A 108 9.17 2.84 0.00
CA ALA A 108 9.72 3.44 1.21
C ALA A 108 10.37 2.32 2.06
N GLU A 109 11.69 2.36 2.16
CA GLU A 109 12.47 1.44 2.99
C GLU A 109 12.74 2.08 4.36
N PHE A 110 12.50 1.33 5.44
CA PHE A 110 12.68 1.80 6.81
C PHE A 110 13.82 1.05 7.51
N GLU A 111 14.48 1.73 8.46
CA GLU A 111 15.57 1.12 9.26
C GLU A 111 15.08 0.04 10.24
N GLU A 112 13.80 0.09 10.62
CA GLU A 112 13.18 -0.82 11.58
C GLU A 112 11.90 -1.46 11.02
N SER A 113 11.48 -2.55 11.65
CA SER A 113 10.28 -3.28 11.29
C SER A 113 9.02 -2.73 11.96
N TYR A 114 7.99 -2.52 11.16
CA TYR A 114 6.70 -2.01 11.59
C TYR A 114 5.60 -3.06 11.47
N ILE A 115 4.40 -2.70 11.93
CA ILE A 115 3.17 -3.42 11.64
C ILE A 115 2.28 -2.40 10.94
N LEU A 116 1.99 -2.62 9.65
CA LEU A 116 1.03 -1.76 8.97
C LEU A 116 -0.36 -2.06 9.52
N THR A 117 -0.95 -1.08 10.18
CA THR A 117 -2.30 -1.19 10.76
C THR A 117 -3.34 -0.58 9.84
N HIS A 118 -2.96 0.46 9.10
CA HIS A 118 -3.81 1.16 8.16
C HIS A 118 -2.94 1.96 7.18
N PHE A 119 -3.54 2.38 6.08
CA PHE A 119 -2.94 3.33 5.15
C PHE A 119 -4.04 4.17 4.50
N THR A 120 -3.69 5.36 4.02
CA THR A 120 -4.59 6.17 3.21
C THR A 120 -4.10 6.26 1.78
N VAL A 121 -5.02 6.21 0.82
CA VAL A 121 -4.73 6.52 -0.58
C VAL A 121 -5.71 7.58 -1.05
N SER A 122 -5.24 8.48 -1.90
CA SER A 122 -6.09 9.51 -2.49
C SER A 122 -6.10 9.46 -4.01
N SER A 123 -7.22 9.90 -4.59
CA SER A 123 -7.24 10.21 -6.02
C SER A 123 -6.51 11.50 -6.32
N ALA A 124 -5.84 11.56 -7.47
CA ALA A 124 -5.26 12.81 -7.98
C ALA A 124 -6.34 13.83 -8.41
N ASN A 125 -5.92 15.05 -8.76
CA ASN A 125 -6.80 16.10 -9.25
C ASN A 125 -7.24 15.95 -10.73
N ASP A 126 -6.79 14.90 -11.42
CA ASP A 126 -7.06 14.67 -12.84
C ASP A 126 -8.51 14.18 -13.08
N VAL A 127 -8.72 13.26 -14.02
CA VAL A 127 -10.04 12.71 -14.38
C VAL A 127 -10.14 11.26 -13.93
N PRO A 128 -11.34 10.77 -13.55
CA PRO A 128 -11.52 9.39 -13.05
C PRO A 128 -10.97 8.29 -13.95
N ALA A 129 -10.95 8.51 -15.27
CA ALA A 129 -10.41 7.55 -16.24
C ALA A 129 -8.89 7.33 -16.13
N ARG A 130 -8.19 8.09 -15.27
CA ARG A 130 -6.75 7.95 -15.00
C ARG A 130 -6.45 7.36 -13.63
N ASP A 131 -7.47 7.04 -12.86
CA ASP A 131 -7.27 6.40 -11.56
C ASP A 131 -6.67 5.01 -11.73
N PRO A 132 -5.79 4.58 -10.82
CA PRO A 132 -5.32 3.20 -10.81
C PRO A 132 -6.49 2.26 -10.48
N THR A 133 -6.80 1.34 -11.40
CA THR A 133 -7.85 0.32 -11.27
C THR A 133 -7.30 -1.07 -10.94
N VAL A 134 -5.98 -1.25 -11.08
CA VAL A 134 -5.28 -2.49 -10.73
C VAL A 134 -4.00 -2.10 -10.03
N TRP A 135 -3.92 -2.37 -8.72
CA TRP A 135 -2.76 -2.00 -7.88
C TRP A 135 -2.76 -2.79 -6.57
N GLU A 136 -1.62 -2.79 -5.90
CA GLU A 136 -1.42 -3.50 -4.62
C GLU A 136 -0.59 -2.65 -3.67
N ILE A 137 -0.77 -2.85 -2.36
CA ILE A 137 0.22 -2.47 -1.35
C ILE A 137 0.92 -3.74 -0.91
N GLN A 138 2.25 -3.73 -0.98
CA GLN A 138 3.07 -4.90 -0.66
C GLN A 138 3.99 -4.60 0.52
N GLY A 139 4.45 -5.65 1.21
CA GLY A 139 5.48 -5.53 2.23
C GLY A 139 6.50 -6.66 2.20
N SER A 140 7.69 -6.39 2.74
CA SER A 140 8.84 -7.30 2.73
C SER A 140 9.75 -7.12 3.94
N ASN A 141 10.19 -8.23 4.53
CA ASN A 141 11.16 -8.22 5.63
C ASN A 141 12.62 -8.37 5.17
N ASP A 142 12.88 -8.60 3.88
CA ASP A 142 14.22 -8.83 3.33
C ASP A 142 14.55 -7.94 2.11
N GLY A 143 13.58 -7.18 1.60
CA GLY A 143 13.72 -6.32 0.43
C GLY A 143 13.77 -7.08 -0.90
N GLU A 144 13.59 -8.40 -0.89
CA GLU A 144 13.64 -9.26 -2.08
C GLU A 144 12.28 -9.93 -2.34
N ASP A 145 11.67 -10.53 -1.31
CA ASP A 145 10.41 -11.23 -1.40
C ASP A 145 9.26 -10.35 -0.87
N PHE A 146 8.27 -10.11 -1.73
CA PHE A 146 7.12 -9.24 -1.45
C PHE A 146 5.84 -10.03 -1.24
N THR A 147 5.04 -9.59 -0.27
CA THR A 147 3.70 -10.13 -0.02
C THR A 147 2.68 -9.01 -0.11
N ALA A 148 1.61 -9.22 -0.88
CA ALA A 148 0.48 -8.30 -0.93
C ALA A 148 -0.21 -8.20 0.45
N ILE A 149 -0.31 -6.97 0.95
CA ILE A 149 -1.08 -6.57 2.14
C ILE A 149 -2.49 -6.16 1.71
N PHE A 150 -2.57 -5.49 0.56
CA PHE A 150 -3.80 -5.06 -0.09
C PHE A 150 -3.70 -5.28 -1.59
N SER A 151 -4.81 -5.65 -2.21
CA SER A 151 -4.92 -5.74 -3.67
C SER A 151 -6.27 -5.16 -4.11
N HIS A 152 -6.25 -4.38 -5.18
CA HIS A 152 -7.42 -3.88 -5.87
C HIS A 152 -7.34 -4.25 -7.35
N ASP A 153 -8.41 -4.85 -7.86
CA ASP A 153 -8.62 -5.16 -9.27
C ASP A 153 -10.10 -4.90 -9.57
N GLY A 154 -10.40 -3.70 -10.07
CA GLY A 154 -11.77 -3.26 -10.30
C GLY A 154 -11.90 -1.81 -10.71
N ASP A 155 -13.14 -1.32 -10.75
CA ASP A 155 -13.40 0.09 -11.02
C ASP A 155 -12.86 0.97 -9.89
N SER A 156 -12.49 2.21 -10.24
CA SER A 156 -12.10 3.24 -9.26
C SER A 156 -13.16 3.37 -8.16
N PHE A 157 -12.71 3.32 -6.91
CA PHE A 157 -13.55 3.52 -5.73
C PHE A 157 -13.68 5.00 -5.34
N TRP A 158 -12.87 5.90 -5.92
CA TRP A 158 -13.01 7.34 -5.69
C TRP A 158 -14.15 7.95 -6.50
N ASP A 159 -15.13 8.53 -5.82
CA ASP A 159 -16.26 9.24 -6.44
C ASP A 159 -16.03 10.77 -6.56
N GLN A 160 -14.97 11.28 -5.91
CA GLN A 160 -14.52 12.67 -5.97
C GLN A 160 -13.04 12.75 -6.35
N ARG A 161 -12.53 13.97 -6.58
CA ARG A 161 -11.09 14.23 -6.80
C ARG A 161 -10.45 14.68 -5.50
N LEU A 162 -9.18 14.34 -5.32
CA LEU A 162 -8.47 14.56 -4.06
C LEU A 162 -9.13 13.84 -2.88
N GLN A 163 -9.94 12.81 -3.14
CA GLN A 163 -10.67 12.10 -2.10
C GLN A 163 -9.72 11.15 -1.37
N VAL A 164 -9.66 11.26 -0.06
CA VAL A 164 -8.83 10.43 0.81
C VAL A 164 -9.66 9.27 1.33
N VAL A 165 -9.15 8.06 1.12
CA VAL A 165 -9.74 6.82 1.60
C VAL A 165 -8.76 6.14 2.54
N LEU A 166 -9.24 5.80 3.73
CA LEU A 166 -8.56 5.00 4.73
C LEU A 166 -8.88 3.52 4.52
N PHE A 167 -7.84 2.69 4.54
CA PHE A 167 -7.94 1.23 4.54
C PHE A 167 -7.34 0.67 5.82
N GLU A 168 -8.12 -0.14 6.54
CA GLU A 168 -7.66 -0.86 7.72
C GLU A 168 -6.93 -2.15 7.30
N ALA A 169 -5.61 -2.20 7.48
CA ALA A 169 -4.85 -3.41 7.23
C ALA A 169 -5.18 -4.45 8.31
N GLY A 170 -5.69 -5.62 7.90
CA GLY A 170 -5.85 -6.74 8.81
C GLY A 170 -4.51 -7.06 9.47
N VAL A 171 -4.49 -7.25 10.80
CA VAL A 171 -3.28 -7.40 11.62
C VAL A 171 -2.27 -8.35 10.94
N SER A 172 -1.30 -7.77 10.26
CA SER A 172 -0.24 -8.50 9.57
C SER A 172 1.07 -7.80 9.89
N VAL A 173 1.97 -8.57 10.50
CA VAL A 173 3.24 -8.08 11.05
C VAL A 173 4.22 -8.06 9.89
N PHE A 174 4.46 -6.90 9.29
CA PHE A 174 5.42 -6.76 8.18
C PHE A 174 6.25 -5.48 8.32
N SER A 175 7.57 -5.66 8.35
CA SER A 175 8.55 -4.62 8.02
C SER A 175 8.38 -4.20 6.58
N ALA A 176 8.61 -2.92 6.31
CA ALA A 176 8.64 -2.24 5.00
C ALA A 176 7.35 -2.30 4.16
N CYS A 177 6.80 -1.12 3.87
CA CYS A 177 5.67 -0.94 2.95
C CYS A 177 6.20 -0.40 1.62
N TYR A 178 5.95 -1.14 0.55
CA TYR A 178 6.27 -0.79 -0.83
C TYR A 178 4.97 -0.40 -1.53
N PHE A 179 4.99 0.69 -2.30
CA PHE A 179 3.84 1.23 -3.04
C PHE A 179 4.13 1.21 -4.53
#